data_AF-A0AAJ0PD55-F1
#
_entry.id   AF-A0AAJ0PD55-F1
#
_cell.length_a   1.000
_cell.length_b   1.000
_cell.length_c   1.000
_cell.angle_alpha   90.00
_cell.angle_beta   90.00
_cell.angle_gamma   90.00
#
_symmetry.space_group_name_H-M   'P 1'
#
loop_
_entity.id
_entity.type
_entity.pdbx_description
1 polymer ?
#
loop_
_entity_poly.entity_id
_entity_poly.type
_entity_poly.pdbx_seq_one_letter_code
_entity_poly.pdbx_strand_id
1 'polypeptide(L)'
;DTLVIADHTRALAIAGVMGGEHSGVDTAKTRDLFLESAFFEPISVAGKARSYGLHTDASHRYERGVDSQLAREAMERATALLLEVVGGEAGPIVEAVSEQHLPRIAPVTLRADRIAQMLGMEMDPSQVEQLLNNLGLATQADGAGQWTVNVPSHRFDISLEVDLIEELARLYGYNNLPVRYPQARLAPQARPETRGELPNLRRLLVARGYQEAITYSFIDPKLFELFSPGVEPLLLANPISSDMAAMRASLWPGLVKALQHNLNRQQDRVRLFESGLRFVGQLGDLAQEPMIAGVVTGSRLPEGWANGRDPIDFFDVKADVEALLGYSGALGDFTFD
;
A
#
# COMPACT_ATOMS: atom_id res chain seq x y z
N ASP A 1 1.98 10.34 -25.16
CA ASP A 1 1.87 9.03 -24.47
C ASP A 1 0.40 8.68 -24.19
N THR A 2 -0.48 9.66 -24.02
CA THR A 2 -1.95 9.45 -23.98
C THR A 2 -2.52 9.16 -25.37
N LEU A 3 -3.19 8.03 -25.54
CA LEU A 3 -3.93 7.68 -26.77
C LEU A 3 -5.21 8.53 -26.88
N VAL A 4 -5.51 8.99 -28.09
CA VAL A 4 -6.71 9.79 -28.38
C VAL A 4 -7.48 9.19 -29.55
N ILE A 5 -8.78 9.44 -29.55
CA ILE A 5 -9.66 9.17 -30.67
C ILE A 5 -9.85 10.49 -31.39
N ALA A 6 -9.54 10.53 -32.68
CA ALA A 6 -9.47 11.76 -33.46
C ALA A 6 -10.13 11.57 -34.83
N ASP A 7 -10.68 12.65 -35.37
CA ASP A 7 -10.96 12.74 -36.80
C ASP A 7 -9.73 13.30 -37.53
N HIS A 8 -9.87 13.57 -38.83
CA HIS A 8 -8.78 14.13 -39.64
C HIS A 8 -8.38 15.57 -39.27
N THR A 9 -9.11 16.23 -38.36
CA THR A 9 -8.94 17.65 -38.00
C THR A 9 -8.52 17.86 -36.55
N ARG A 10 -9.01 17.05 -35.60
CA ARG A 10 -8.79 17.22 -34.16
C ARG A 10 -9.04 15.96 -33.35
N ALA A 11 -8.55 15.96 -32.12
CA ALA A 11 -8.93 14.98 -31.11
C ALA A 11 -10.39 15.19 -30.66
N LEU A 12 -11.10 14.09 -30.48
CA LEU A 12 -12.50 14.01 -30.07
C LEU A 12 -12.63 13.44 -28.66
N ALA A 13 -11.80 12.49 -28.27
CA ALA A 13 -11.86 11.86 -26.95
C ALA A 13 -10.48 11.40 -26.46
N ILE A 14 -10.34 11.27 -25.14
CA ILE A 14 -9.25 10.49 -24.55
C ILE A 14 -9.67 9.03 -24.61
N ALA A 15 -8.93 8.22 -25.39
CA ALA A 15 -9.30 6.86 -25.70
C ALA A 15 -9.46 6.01 -24.44
N GLY A 16 -10.61 5.34 -24.30
CA GLY A 16 -10.92 4.51 -23.14
C GLY A 16 -11.10 5.26 -21.81
N VAL A 17 -11.17 6.59 -21.81
CA VAL A 17 -11.30 7.39 -20.57
C VAL A 17 -12.52 8.30 -20.60
N MET A 18 -12.55 9.28 -21.50
CA MET A 18 -13.60 10.31 -21.50
C MET A 18 -13.77 10.94 -22.88
N GLY A 19 -15.03 11.15 -23.30
CA GLY A 19 -15.39 11.86 -24.53
C GLY A 19 -15.23 13.37 -24.39
N GLY A 20 -14.93 14.05 -25.50
CA GLY A 20 -14.87 15.50 -25.57
C GLY A 20 -16.25 16.15 -25.65
N GLU A 21 -16.32 17.40 -25.20
CA GLU A 21 -17.56 18.19 -25.13
C GLU A 21 -18.25 18.33 -26.50
N HIS A 22 -17.49 18.66 -27.55
CA HIS A 22 -18.05 18.96 -28.87
C HIS A 22 -18.39 17.71 -29.72
N SER A 23 -17.93 16.53 -29.32
CA SER A 23 -18.12 15.27 -30.06
C SER A 23 -19.15 14.33 -29.43
N GLY A 24 -19.76 14.74 -28.31
CA GLY A 24 -20.83 14.01 -27.67
C GLY A 24 -22.20 14.19 -28.36
N VAL A 25 -23.18 13.41 -27.93
CA VAL A 25 -24.57 13.53 -28.39
C VAL A 25 -25.22 14.78 -27.79
N ASP A 26 -25.73 15.67 -28.64
CA ASP A 26 -26.58 16.79 -28.25
C ASP A 26 -28.05 16.32 -28.31
N THR A 27 -28.73 16.40 -27.17
CA THR A 27 -30.09 15.87 -27.00
C THR A 27 -31.14 16.53 -27.89
N ALA A 28 -30.90 17.76 -28.36
CA ALA A 28 -31.84 18.49 -29.18
C ALA A 28 -31.54 18.36 -30.68
N LYS A 29 -30.27 18.20 -31.05
CA LYS A 29 -29.81 18.35 -32.44
C LYS A 29 -29.31 17.07 -33.10
N THR A 30 -28.81 16.09 -32.34
CA THR A 30 -28.23 14.89 -32.94
C THR A 30 -29.31 14.04 -33.61
N ARG A 31 -29.05 13.64 -34.86
CA ARG A 31 -29.93 12.78 -35.66
C ARG A 31 -29.31 11.43 -35.98
N ASP A 32 -28.01 11.42 -36.21
CA ASP A 32 -27.23 10.25 -36.59
C ASP A 32 -26.13 10.00 -35.55
N LEU A 33 -25.84 8.74 -35.29
CA LEU A 33 -24.86 8.30 -34.30
C LEU A 33 -23.75 7.48 -34.96
N PHE A 34 -22.53 7.61 -34.42
CA PHE A 34 -21.42 6.72 -34.72
C PHE A 34 -21.03 6.00 -33.42
N LEU A 35 -21.25 4.69 -33.37
CA LEU A 35 -20.97 3.89 -32.18
C LEU A 35 -19.52 3.41 -32.20
N GLU A 36 -18.89 3.45 -31.03
CA GLU A 36 -17.55 2.93 -30.80
C GLU A 36 -17.61 1.78 -29.79
N SER A 37 -17.01 0.65 -30.14
CA SER A 37 -16.73 -0.49 -29.25
C SER A 37 -15.32 -0.96 -29.59
N ALA A 38 -14.38 -0.81 -28.66
CA ALA A 38 -12.96 -0.99 -28.92
C ALA A 38 -12.29 -1.79 -27.79
N PHE A 39 -11.12 -2.35 -28.10
CA PHE A 39 -10.19 -2.86 -27.10
C PHE A 39 -8.99 -1.92 -27.02
N PHE A 40 -8.72 -1.40 -25.83
CA PHE A 40 -7.50 -0.66 -25.54
C PHE A 40 -6.59 -1.51 -24.67
N GLU A 41 -5.31 -1.61 -25.04
CA GLU A 41 -4.32 -2.35 -24.25
C GLU A 41 -4.23 -1.73 -22.84
N PRO A 42 -4.37 -2.53 -21.76
CA PRO A 42 -4.40 -2.01 -20.39
C PRO A 42 -3.17 -1.18 -20.01
N ILE A 43 -1.98 -1.61 -20.44
CA ILE A 43 -0.71 -0.91 -20.18
C ILE A 43 -0.71 0.49 -20.81
N SER A 44 -1.30 0.63 -22.00
CA SER A 44 -1.37 1.90 -22.71
C SER A 44 -2.33 2.90 -22.04
N VAL A 45 -3.34 2.42 -21.30
CA VAL A 45 -4.32 3.26 -20.59
C VAL A 45 -3.93 3.51 -19.12
N ALA A 46 -3.13 2.61 -18.52
CA ALA A 46 -2.77 2.62 -17.11
C ALA A 46 -2.26 3.99 -16.61
N GLY A 47 -3.00 4.56 -15.65
CA GLY A 47 -2.63 5.80 -14.96
C GLY A 47 -2.86 7.08 -15.77
N LYS A 48 -3.27 6.98 -17.05
CA LYS A 48 -3.53 8.15 -17.90
C LYS A 48 -4.71 8.96 -17.37
N ALA A 49 -5.80 8.32 -16.95
CA ALA A 49 -6.94 9.01 -16.36
C ALA A 49 -6.52 9.79 -15.09
N ARG A 50 -5.79 9.12 -14.19
CA ARG A 50 -5.31 9.70 -12.94
C ARG A 50 -4.37 10.89 -13.15
N SER A 51 -3.52 10.87 -14.18
CA SER A 51 -2.64 12.02 -14.49
C SER A 51 -3.40 13.29 -14.88
N TYR A 52 -4.66 13.17 -15.34
CA TYR A 52 -5.55 14.29 -15.60
C TYR A 52 -6.59 14.53 -14.49
N GLY A 53 -6.48 13.83 -13.34
CA GLY A 53 -7.46 13.94 -12.26
C GLY A 53 -8.82 13.32 -12.58
N LEU A 54 -8.87 12.39 -13.53
CA LEU A 54 -10.09 11.71 -13.97
C LEU A 54 -10.18 10.29 -13.41
N HIS A 55 -11.40 9.84 -13.17
CA HIS A 55 -11.72 8.45 -12.87
C HIS A 55 -13.13 8.13 -13.38
N THR A 56 -13.22 7.35 -14.46
CA THR A 56 -14.48 6.98 -15.12
C THR A 56 -14.65 5.47 -15.16
N ASP A 57 -15.89 5.03 -15.35
CA ASP A 57 -16.25 3.62 -15.58
C ASP A 57 -15.45 2.98 -16.72
N ALA A 58 -15.23 3.73 -17.81
CA ALA A 58 -14.43 3.29 -18.94
C ALA A 58 -12.96 3.12 -18.55
N SER A 59 -12.36 4.16 -17.93
CA SER A 59 -10.95 4.10 -17.52
C SER A 59 -10.70 2.96 -16.54
N HIS A 60 -11.59 2.76 -15.57
CA HIS A 60 -11.45 1.70 -14.58
C HIS A 60 -11.46 0.30 -15.21
N ARG A 61 -12.33 0.08 -16.21
CA ARG A 61 -12.44 -1.20 -16.93
C ARG A 61 -11.26 -1.43 -17.87
N TYR A 62 -10.92 -0.45 -18.72
CA TYR A 62 -9.81 -0.60 -19.67
C TYR A 62 -8.46 -0.71 -18.98
N GLU A 63 -8.21 0.00 -17.87
CA GLU A 63 -6.98 -0.16 -17.07
C GLU A 63 -6.83 -1.56 -16.47
N ARG A 64 -7.94 -2.27 -16.21
CA ARG A 64 -7.95 -3.64 -15.64
C ARG A 64 -8.00 -4.74 -16.70
N GLY A 65 -8.28 -4.39 -17.95
CA GLY A 65 -8.55 -5.34 -19.02
C GLY A 65 -10.04 -5.51 -19.27
N VAL A 66 -10.43 -5.19 -20.50
CA VAL A 66 -11.71 -5.61 -21.09
C VAL A 66 -11.38 -6.73 -22.06
N ASP A 67 -12.21 -7.78 -22.11
CA ASP A 67 -12.01 -8.91 -23.02
C ASP A 67 -11.78 -8.43 -24.46
N SER A 68 -10.63 -8.78 -25.03
CA SER A 68 -10.21 -8.34 -26.35
C SER A 68 -11.10 -8.86 -27.49
N GLN A 69 -11.92 -9.88 -27.24
CA GLN A 69 -12.84 -10.48 -28.22
C GLN A 69 -14.29 -9.95 -28.09
N LEU A 70 -14.61 -9.20 -27.03
CA LEU A 70 -15.98 -8.81 -26.69
C LEU A 70 -16.54 -7.66 -27.56
N ALA A 71 -15.67 -6.88 -28.22
CA ALA A 71 -16.06 -5.63 -28.88
C ALA A 71 -17.21 -5.80 -29.89
N ARG A 72 -17.16 -6.88 -30.70
CA ARG A 72 -18.18 -7.19 -31.72
C ARG A 72 -19.53 -7.56 -31.11
N GLU A 73 -19.54 -8.45 -30.12
CA GLU A 73 -20.78 -8.85 -29.44
C GLU A 73 -21.41 -7.67 -28.70
N ALA A 74 -20.58 -6.86 -28.03
CA ALA A 74 -21.04 -5.63 -27.36
C ALA A 74 -21.62 -4.61 -28.34
N MET A 75 -21.03 -4.48 -29.54
CA MET A 75 -21.54 -3.59 -30.59
C MET A 75 -22.93 -4.03 -31.05
N GLU A 76 -23.08 -5.32 -31.42
CA GLU A 76 -24.37 -5.87 -31.87
C GLU A 76 -25.45 -5.70 -30.80
N ARG A 77 -25.11 -5.97 -29.53
CA ARG A 77 -26.03 -5.80 -28.40
C ARG A 77 -26.44 -4.34 -28.20
N ALA A 78 -25.49 -3.41 -28.29
CA ALA A 78 -25.77 -1.98 -28.16
C ALA A 78 -26.63 -1.46 -29.32
N THR A 79 -26.35 -1.86 -30.55
CA THR A 79 -27.14 -1.52 -31.74
C THR A 79 -28.57 -2.02 -31.61
N ALA A 80 -28.77 -3.28 -31.21
CA ALA A 80 -30.12 -3.84 -31.03
C ALA A 80 -30.94 -3.04 -30.00
N LEU A 81 -30.35 -2.71 -28.85
CA LEU A 81 -31.00 -1.92 -27.81
C LEU A 81 -31.31 -0.49 -28.27
N LEU A 82 -30.41 0.14 -29.02
CA LEU A 82 -30.64 1.49 -29.56
C LEU A 82 -31.82 1.51 -30.53
N LEU A 83 -31.88 0.57 -31.47
CA LEU A 83 -32.98 0.47 -32.42
C LEU A 83 -34.32 0.22 -31.70
N GLU A 84 -34.33 -0.60 -30.65
CA GLU A 84 -35.52 -0.85 -29.84
C GLU A 84 -36.02 0.41 -29.11
N VAL A 85 -35.10 1.21 -28.55
CA VAL A 85 -35.45 2.34 -27.67
C VAL A 85 -35.70 3.64 -28.44
N VAL A 86 -34.85 3.96 -29.44
CA VAL A 86 -34.90 5.24 -30.16
C VAL A 86 -35.18 5.10 -31.66
N GLY A 87 -35.31 3.87 -32.17
CA GLY A 87 -35.51 3.61 -33.60
C GLY A 87 -34.25 3.87 -34.44
N GLY A 88 -34.46 4.11 -35.75
CA GLY A 88 -33.39 4.35 -36.72
C GLY A 88 -33.07 3.14 -37.60
N GLU A 89 -32.01 3.26 -38.39
CA GLU A 89 -31.52 2.22 -39.30
C GLU A 89 -30.01 2.05 -39.09
N ALA A 90 -29.56 0.82 -38.84
CA ALA A 90 -28.14 0.54 -38.60
C ALA A 90 -27.39 0.30 -39.92
N GLY A 91 -26.26 0.98 -40.09
CA GLY A 91 -25.29 0.67 -41.14
C GLY A 91 -24.44 -0.57 -40.80
N PRO A 92 -23.56 -1.01 -41.72
CA PRO A 92 -22.66 -2.13 -41.47
C PRO A 92 -21.60 -1.78 -40.41
N ILE A 93 -21.17 -2.79 -39.64
CA ILE A 93 -20.03 -2.64 -38.72
C ILE A 93 -18.74 -2.47 -39.52
N VAL A 94 -17.98 -1.43 -39.20
CA VAL A 94 -16.60 -1.25 -39.67
C VAL A 94 -15.65 -1.77 -38.59
N GLU A 95 -15.02 -2.92 -38.83
CA GLU A 95 -14.06 -3.51 -37.91
C GLU A 95 -12.63 -3.30 -38.42
N ALA A 96 -11.82 -2.60 -37.63
CA ALA A 96 -10.39 -2.41 -37.88
C ALA A 96 -9.60 -3.14 -36.79
N VAL A 97 -8.94 -4.24 -37.16
CA VAL A 97 -8.17 -5.09 -36.23
C VAL A 97 -6.71 -5.16 -36.63
N SER A 98 -5.82 -5.10 -35.64
CA SER A 98 -4.39 -5.35 -35.83
C SER A 98 -4.00 -6.69 -35.19
N GLU A 99 -4.07 -7.77 -35.97
CA GLU A 99 -3.81 -9.15 -35.53
C GLU A 99 -2.45 -9.35 -34.84
N GLN A 100 -1.46 -8.56 -35.23
CA GLN A 100 -0.11 -8.61 -34.65
C GLN A 100 -0.04 -7.99 -33.24
N HIS A 101 -0.97 -7.11 -32.88
CA HIS A 101 -0.99 -6.39 -31.60
C HIS A 101 -2.10 -6.86 -30.65
N LEU A 102 -2.93 -7.82 -31.06
CA LEU A 102 -3.87 -8.46 -30.15
C LEU A 102 -3.11 -9.23 -29.06
N PRO A 103 -3.61 -9.25 -27.81
CA PRO A 103 -2.97 -9.98 -26.73
C PRO A 103 -2.92 -11.47 -27.06
N ARG A 104 -1.74 -12.07 -26.94
CA ARG A 104 -1.52 -13.50 -27.12
C ARG A 104 -1.29 -14.13 -25.75
N ILE A 105 -2.25 -14.89 -25.28
CA ILE A 105 -2.11 -15.62 -24.01
C ILE A 105 -1.51 -16.98 -24.32
N ALA A 106 -0.30 -17.24 -23.81
CA ALA A 106 0.33 -18.53 -23.96
C ALA A 106 -0.42 -19.58 -23.11
N PRO A 107 -0.59 -20.82 -23.61
CA PRO A 107 -1.09 -21.90 -22.78
C PRO A 107 -0.20 -22.10 -21.55
N VAL A 108 -0.81 -22.35 -20.40
CA VAL A 108 -0.12 -22.54 -19.14
C VAL A 108 -0.07 -24.01 -18.79
N THR A 109 1.12 -24.53 -18.52
CA THR A 109 1.29 -25.91 -18.04
C THR A 109 1.02 -25.98 -16.53
N LEU A 110 0.16 -26.91 -16.13
CA LEU A 110 -0.17 -27.22 -14.73
C LEU A 110 0.26 -28.63 -14.37
N ARG A 111 0.98 -28.80 -13.26
CA ARG A 111 1.46 -30.11 -12.78
C ARG A 111 0.81 -30.49 -11.45
N ALA A 112 0.33 -31.72 -11.35
CA ALA A 112 -0.30 -32.27 -10.13
C ALA A 112 0.61 -32.18 -8.90
N ASP A 113 1.91 -32.48 -9.07
CA ASP A 113 2.89 -32.39 -7.97
C ASP A 113 3.01 -30.96 -7.41
N ARG A 114 2.84 -29.94 -8.27
CA ARG A 114 2.88 -28.53 -7.86
C ARG A 114 1.62 -28.12 -7.12
N ILE A 115 0.46 -28.62 -7.53
CA ILE A 115 -0.80 -28.48 -6.79
C ILE A 115 -0.60 -29.07 -5.38
N ALA A 116 -0.14 -30.31 -5.28
CA ALA A 116 0.07 -30.98 -4.00
C ALA A 116 1.10 -30.27 -3.11
N GLN A 117 2.19 -29.80 -3.70
CA GLN A 117 3.22 -29.05 -2.98
C GLN A 117 2.69 -27.74 -2.40
N MET A 118 1.89 -26.98 -3.16
CA MET A 118 1.41 -25.66 -2.78
C MET A 118 0.19 -25.73 -1.86
N LEU A 119 -0.80 -26.57 -2.18
CA LEU A 119 -2.02 -26.71 -1.39
C LEU A 119 -1.84 -27.62 -0.17
N GLY A 120 -0.76 -28.39 -0.12
CA GLY A 120 -0.52 -29.34 0.97
C GLY A 120 -1.45 -30.56 0.96
N MET A 121 -2.17 -30.78 -0.15
CA MET A 121 -3.06 -31.93 -0.36
C MET A 121 -3.06 -32.35 -1.83
N GLU A 122 -3.24 -33.64 -2.07
CA GLU A 122 -3.53 -34.15 -3.41
C GLU A 122 -4.97 -33.79 -3.81
N MET A 123 -5.15 -33.47 -5.09
CA MET A 123 -6.46 -33.16 -5.67
C MET A 123 -6.73 -34.15 -6.80
N ASP A 124 -7.95 -34.69 -6.85
CA ASP A 124 -8.33 -35.64 -7.89
C ASP A 124 -8.26 -34.98 -9.27
N PRO A 125 -7.65 -35.63 -10.29
CA PRO A 125 -7.56 -35.10 -11.65
C PRO A 125 -8.90 -34.62 -12.23
N SER A 126 -9.99 -35.35 -11.99
CA SER A 126 -11.32 -34.97 -12.49
C SER A 126 -11.86 -33.72 -11.80
N GLN A 127 -11.52 -33.52 -10.52
CA GLN A 127 -11.88 -32.30 -9.78
C GLN A 127 -11.09 -31.09 -10.31
N VAL A 128 -9.79 -31.26 -10.59
CA VAL A 128 -8.96 -30.20 -11.19
C VAL A 128 -9.55 -29.74 -12.53
N GLU A 129 -9.83 -30.69 -13.42
CA GLU A 129 -10.41 -30.40 -14.73
C GLU A 129 -11.79 -29.74 -14.61
N GLN A 130 -12.65 -30.23 -13.73
CA GLN A 130 -13.98 -29.66 -13.51
C GLN A 130 -13.90 -28.20 -13.03
N LEU A 131 -13.07 -27.91 -12.04
CA LEU A 131 -12.94 -26.56 -11.48
C LEU A 131 -12.41 -25.57 -12.52
N LEU A 132 -11.38 -25.94 -13.27
CA LEU A 132 -10.80 -25.08 -14.30
C LEU A 132 -11.75 -24.90 -15.50
N ASN A 133 -12.36 -25.97 -16.01
CA ASN A 133 -13.27 -25.88 -17.14
C ASN A 133 -14.51 -25.01 -16.81
N ASN A 134 -15.01 -25.02 -15.58
CA ASN A 134 -16.10 -24.14 -15.13
C ASN A 134 -15.74 -22.64 -15.18
N LEU A 135 -14.45 -22.30 -15.17
CA LEU A 135 -13.94 -20.92 -15.34
C LEU A 135 -13.68 -20.58 -16.82
N GLY A 136 -13.99 -21.49 -17.76
CA GLY A 136 -13.64 -21.35 -19.17
C GLY A 136 -12.15 -21.63 -19.46
N LEU A 137 -11.40 -22.17 -18.50
CA LEU A 137 -10.01 -22.58 -18.68
C LEU A 137 -9.97 -23.98 -19.28
N ALA A 138 -9.94 -24.07 -20.61
CA ALA A 138 -9.97 -25.35 -21.31
C ALA A 138 -8.71 -26.16 -21.00
N THR A 139 -8.89 -27.33 -20.40
CA THR A 139 -7.82 -28.24 -19.99
C THR A 139 -7.59 -29.32 -21.05
N GLN A 140 -6.32 -29.63 -21.34
CA GLN A 140 -5.89 -30.74 -22.19
C GLN A 140 -4.83 -31.55 -21.46
N ALA A 141 -5.01 -32.88 -21.39
CA ALA A 141 -4.01 -33.75 -20.79
C ALA A 141 -2.69 -33.69 -21.60
N ASP A 142 -1.57 -33.50 -20.90
CA ASP A 142 -0.24 -33.36 -21.48
C ASP A 142 0.76 -34.26 -20.73
N GLY A 143 0.46 -35.56 -20.71
CA GLY A 143 1.20 -36.57 -19.95
C GLY A 143 0.57 -36.91 -18.60
N ALA A 144 1.23 -37.79 -17.84
CA ALA A 144 0.72 -38.25 -16.55
C ALA A 144 0.81 -37.12 -15.50
N GLY A 145 -0.33 -36.70 -14.95
CA GLY A 145 -0.40 -35.68 -13.90
C GLY A 145 -0.09 -34.26 -14.39
N GLN A 146 -0.26 -33.98 -15.68
CA GLN A 146 0.03 -32.68 -16.28
C GLN A 146 -1.06 -32.26 -17.26
N TRP A 147 -1.39 -30.97 -17.26
CA TRP A 147 -2.36 -30.34 -18.15
C TRP A 147 -1.74 -29.15 -18.86
N THR A 148 -2.08 -28.98 -20.13
CA THR A 148 -1.98 -27.70 -20.82
C THR A 148 -3.33 -26.98 -20.71
N VAL A 149 -3.32 -25.77 -20.17
CA VAL A 149 -4.53 -24.98 -19.88
C VAL A 149 -4.56 -23.74 -20.76
N ASN A 150 -5.63 -23.60 -21.55
CA ASN A 150 -5.85 -22.43 -22.38
C ASN A 150 -6.64 -21.37 -21.60
N VAL A 151 -6.12 -20.15 -21.59
CA VAL A 151 -6.71 -19.02 -20.85
C VAL A 151 -7.71 -18.27 -21.73
N PRO A 152 -8.96 -18.03 -21.27
CA PRO A 152 -9.93 -17.27 -22.04
C PRO A 152 -9.56 -15.77 -22.08
N SER A 153 -9.95 -15.07 -23.14
CA SER A 153 -9.53 -13.69 -23.43
C SER A 153 -9.97 -12.64 -22.41
N HIS A 154 -10.97 -12.93 -21.57
CA HIS A 154 -11.40 -12.06 -20.48
C HIS A 154 -10.53 -12.17 -19.21
N ARG A 155 -9.61 -13.14 -19.12
CA ARG A 155 -8.73 -13.34 -17.95
C ARG A 155 -7.36 -12.75 -18.20
N PHE A 156 -7.13 -11.57 -17.61
CA PHE A 156 -5.84 -10.84 -17.68
C PHE A 156 -4.88 -11.17 -16.53
N ASP A 157 -5.37 -11.94 -15.55
CA ASP A 157 -4.69 -12.29 -14.31
C ASP A 157 -4.02 -13.68 -14.34
N ILE A 158 -4.24 -14.48 -15.40
CA ILE A 158 -3.68 -15.83 -15.54
C ILE A 158 -2.60 -15.82 -16.62
N SER A 159 -1.36 -16.08 -16.22
CA SER A 159 -0.21 -16.23 -17.12
C SER A 159 0.80 -17.28 -16.66
N LEU A 160 0.71 -17.73 -15.41
CA LEU A 160 1.64 -18.64 -14.76
C LEU A 160 0.91 -19.84 -14.14
N GLU A 161 1.65 -20.92 -13.92
CA GLU A 161 1.15 -22.14 -13.26
C GLU A 161 0.54 -21.84 -11.88
N VAL A 162 1.13 -20.90 -11.13
CA VAL A 162 0.65 -20.55 -9.78
C VAL A 162 -0.70 -19.85 -9.80
N ASP A 163 -1.04 -19.14 -10.88
CA ASP A 163 -2.34 -18.47 -11.02
C ASP A 163 -3.46 -19.52 -11.13
N LEU A 164 -3.19 -20.64 -11.83
CA LEU A 164 -4.11 -21.77 -11.88
C LEU A 164 -4.24 -22.47 -10.52
N ILE A 165 -3.14 -22.59 -9.76
CA ILE A 165 -3.18 -23.15 -8.40
C ILE A 165 -3.99 -22.25 -7.47
N GLU A 166 -3.91 -20.93 -7.63
CA GLU A 166 -4.76 -19.97 -6.91
C GLU A 166 -6.24 -20.22 -7.22
N GLU A 167 -6.60 -20.37 -8.49
CA GLU A 167 -7.99 -20.64 -8.89
C GLU A 167 -8.52 -21.94 -8.28
N LEU A 168 -7.70 -23.00 -8.26
CA LEU A 168 -8.04 -24.25 -7.59
C LEU A 168 -8.23 -24.04 -6.08
N ALA A 169 -7.33 -23.32 -5.41
CA ALA A 169 -7.45 -23.01 -3.98
C ALA A 169 -8.73 -22.21 -3.69
N ARG A 170 -9.02 -21.21 -4.52
CA ARG A 170 -10.16 -20.29 -4.40
C ARG A 170 -11.47 -21.03 -4.54
N LEU A 171 -11.61 -21.89 -5.54
CA LEU A 171 -12.84 -22.65 -5.78
C LEU A 171 -13.00 -23.85 -4.83
N TYR A 172 -11.89 -24.49 -4.43
CA TYR A 172 -11.92 -25.52 -3.40
C TYR A 172 -12.31 -24.95 -2.03
N GLY A 173 -11.94 -23.69 -1.78
CA GLY A 173 -12.20 -22.96 -0.56
C GLY A 173 -10.99 -23.00 0.38
N TYR A 174 -10.42 -21.83 0.66
CA TYR A 174 -9.20 -21.71 1.46
C TYR A 174 -9.33 -22.34 2.86
N ASN A 175 -10.50 -22.25 3.48
CA ASN A 175 -10.76 -22.83 4.80
C ASN A 175 -10.82 -24.36 4.81
N ASN A 176 -10.97 -24.99 3.64
CA ASN A 176 -10.97 -26.45 3.50
C ASN A 176 -9.55 -27.01 3.36
N LEU A 177 -8.56 -26.16 3.07
CA LEU A 177 -7.17 -26.58 2.90
C LEU A 177 -6.57 -27.02 4.24
N PRO A 178 -5.65 -28.00 4.23
CA PRO A 178 -5.01 -28.47 5.44
C PRO A 178 -4.11 -27.39 6.05
N VAL A 179 -4.11 -27.31 7.39
CA VAL A 179 -3.22 -26.42 8.14
C VAL A 179 -1.96 -27.19 8.54
N ARG A 180 -0.79 -26.62 8.23
CA ARG A 180 0.50 -27.18 8.63
C ARG A 180 1.45 -26.09 9.10
N TYR A 181 2.22 -26.36 10.15
CA TYR A 181 3.30 -25.49 10.58
C TYR A 181 4.57 -25.71 9.72
N PRO A 182 5.31 -24.66 9.36
CA PRO A 182 6.55 -24.80 8.61
C PRO A 182 7.59 -25.55 9.45
N GLN A 183 8.31 -26.47 8.82
CA GLN A 183 9.43 -27.16 9.47
C GLN A 183 10.64 -26.23 9.51
N ALA A 184 11.27 -26.10 10.68
CA ALA A 184 12.47 -25.30 10.85
C ALA A 184 13.52 -26.07 11.67
N ARG A 185 14.78 -25.99 11.25
CA ARG A 185 15.93 -26.45 12.04
C ARG A 185 16.45 -25.27 12.86
N LEU A 186 16.06 -25.20 14.12
CA LEU A 186 16.43 -24.11 15.01
C LEU A 186 17.70 -24.45 15.78
N ALA A 187 18.63 -23.48 15.85
CA ALA A 187 19.80 -23.54 16.70
C ALA A 187 19.70 -22.44 17.77
N PRO A 188 20.10 -22.70 19.03
CA PRO A 188 20.18 -21.66 20.04
C PRO A 188 21.11 -20.53 19.59
N GLN A 189 20.64 -19.29 19.70
CA GLN A 189 21.45 -18.10 19.44
C GLN A 189 21.70 -17.37 20.75
N ALA A 190 22.98 -17.23 21.10
CA ALA A 190 23.39 -16.47 22.28
C ALA A 190 23.22 -14.97 22.01
N ARG A 191 22.73 -14.24 23.00
CA ARG A 191 22.73 -12.78 23.03
C ARG A 191 23.75 -12.32 24.08
N PRO A 192 24.54 -11.26 23.82
CA PRO A 192 25.45 -10.73 24.83
C PRO A 192 24.69 -10.28 26.08
N GLU A 193 25.08 -10.77 27.24
CA GLU A 193 24.47 -10.44 28.54
C GLU A 193 24.64 -8.96 28.90
N THR A 194 25.70 -8.33 28.41
CA THR A 194 26.05 -6.92 28.65
C THR A 194 25.25 -5.93 27.81
N ARG A 195 24.27 -6.38 27.01
CA ARG A 195 23.51 -5.49 26.11
C ARG A 195 22.23 -4.98 26.77
N GLY A 196 22.14 -3.67 26.98
CA GLY A 196 20.89 -2.99 27.33
C GLY A 196 19.93 -2.96 26.13
N GLU A 197 19.05 -3.96 26.00
CA GLU A 197 18.03 -3.96 24.95
C GLU A 197 16.94 -2.91 25.23
N LEU A 198 16.48 -2.24 24.16
CA LEU A 198 15.47 -1.19 24.26
C LEU A 198 14.22 -1.57 25.09
N PRO A 199 13.60 -2.77 24.95
CA PRO A 199 12.44 -3.14 25.77
C PRO A 199 12.70 -3.07 27.27
N ASN A 200 13.93 -3.37 27.69
CA ASN A 200 14.32 -3.31 29.09
C ASN A 200 14.50 -1.85 29.55
N LEU A 201 15.10 -1.01 28.71
CA LEU A 201 15.23 0.43 28.99
C LEU A 201 13.86 1.12 29.09
N ARG A 202 12.89 0.73 28.25
CA ARG A 202 11.50 1.22 28.36
C ARG A 202 10.86 0.82 29.69
N ARG A 203 11.01 -0.46 30.10
CA ARG A 203 10.50 -0.94 31.40
C ARG A 203 11.15 -0.22 32.58
N LEU A 204 12.44 0.10 32.48
CA LEU A 204 13.14 0.90 33.47
C LEU A 204 12.52 2.30 33.59
N LEU A 205 12.27 3.01 32.48
CA LEU A 205 11.62 4.32 32.51
C LEU A 205 10.19 4.26 33.07
N VAL A 206 9.43 3.22 32.74
CA VAL A 206 8.11 2.97 33.33
C VAL A 206 8.21 2.77 34.84
N ALA A 207 9.16 1.97 35.32
CA ALA A 207 9.40 1.78 36.75
C ALA A 207 9.82 3.08 37.46
N ARG A 208 10.41 4.03 36.73
CA ARG A 208 10.76 5.37 37.18
C ARG A 208 9.66 6.41 36.95
N GLY A 209 8.44 5.96 36.65
CA GLY A 209 7.25 6.80 36.59
C GLY A 209 7.11 7.64 35.32
N TYR A 210 7.69 7.20 34.22
CA TYR A 210 7.43 7.78 32.90
C TYR A 210 6.32 7.03 32.16
N GLN A 211 5.63 7.76 31.28
CA GLN A 211 4.65 7.22 30.34
C GLN A 211 5.23 7.22 28.92
N GLU A 212 5.09 6.13 28.17
CA GLU A 212 5.53 6.06 26.77
C GLU A 212 4.62 6.89 25.88
N ALA A 213 5.22 7.70 25.00
CA ALA A 213 4.57 8.49 23.96
C ALA A 213 5.09 8.04 22.58
N ILE A 214 4.24 8.18 21.57
CA ILE A 214 4.59 7.98 20.16
C ILE A 214 4.13 9.22 19.41
N THR A 215 5.07 9.94 18.82
CA THR A 215 4.80 11.19 18.09
C THR A 215 5.11 11.04 16.61
N TYR A 216 4.49 11.87 15.77
CA TYR A 216 4.74 11.81 14.32
C TYR A 216 6.23 12.08 14.01
N SER A 217 6.76 11.32 13.05
CA SER A 217 8.15 11.45 12.63
C SER A 217 8.39 12.67 11.74
N PHE A 218 7.34 13.20 11.13
CA PHE A 218 7.32 14.46 10.40
C PHE A 218 6.60 15.53 11.24
N ILE A 219 7.18 16.72 11.28
CA ILE A 219 6.78 17.85 12.12
C ILE A 219 6.71 19.13 11.29
N ASP A 220 6.18 20.19 11.90
CA ASP A 220 6.15 21.53 11.32
C ASP A 220 7.60 22.01 11.12
N PRO A 221 8.00 22.42 9.89
CA PRO A 221 9.33 22.99 9.65
C PRO A 221 9.68 24.16 10.58
N LYS A 222 8.69 24.96 11.02
CA LYS A 222 8.93 26.04 11.99
C LYS A 222 9.29 25.50 13.37
N LEU A 223 8.64 24.40 13.77
CA LEU A 223 8.96 23.73 15.03
C LEU A 223 10.30 23.01 14.95
N PHE A 224 10.65 22.45 13.78
CA PHE A 224 11.97 21.88 13.53
C PHE A 224 13.06 22.94 13.78
N GLU A 225 12.95 24.12 13.16
CA GLU A 225 13.95 25.20 13.28
C GLU A 225 14.16 25.65 14.74
N LEU A 226 13.11 25.67 15.56
CA LEU A 226 13.22 26.03 16.98
C LEU A 226 14.07 25.05 17.80
N PHE A 227 14.09 23.76 17.43
CA PHE A 227 14.81 22.71 18.16
C PHE A 227 16.11 22.29 17.48
N SER A 228 16.33 22.67 16.23
CA SER A 228 17.53 22.34 15.47
C SER A 228 17.91 23.51 14.56
N PRO A 229 18.22 24.68 15.15
CA PRO A 229 18.47 25.91 14.38
C PRO A 229 19.68 25.75 13.46
N GLY A 230 19.53 26.18 12.21
CA GLY A 230 20.58 26.08 11.20
C GLY A 230 20.83 24.67 10.63
N VAL A 231 20.03 23.67 11.02
CA VAL A 231 20.03 22.34 10.40
C VAL A 231 18.98 22.33 9.30
N GLU A 232 19.35 21.93 8.08
CA GLU A 232 18.38 21.79 7.00
C GLU A 232 17.53 20.52 7.19
N PRO A 233 16.19 20.61 7.29
CA PRO A 233 15.34 19.43 7.44
C PRO A 233 15.24 18.64 6.13
N LEU A 234 15.09 17.32 6.23
CA LEU A 234 14.63 16.50 5.11
C LEU A 234 13.11 16.72 4.93
N LEU A 235 12.72 17.38 3.83
CA LEU A 235 11.32 17.71 3.54
C LEU A 235 10.63 16.63 2.70
N LEU A 236 9.36 16.38 2.99
CA LEU A 236 8.48 15.53 2.16
C LEU A 236 8.04 16.29 0.90
N ALA A 237 8.04 15.61 -0.25
CA ALA A 237 7.59 16.20 -1.52
C ALA A 237 6.07 16.37 -1.59
N ASN A 238 5.32 15.43 -1.01
CA ASN A 238 3.86 15.39 -0.99
C ASN A 238 3.34 15.22 0.45
N PRO A 239 3.59 16.20 1.34
CA PRO A 239 3.17 16.10 2.73
C PRO A 239 1.65 16.11 2.84
N ILE A 240 1.11 15.45 3.87
CA ILE A 240 -0.34 15.44 4.14
C ILE A 240 -0.86 16.85 4.47
N SER A 241 -0.02 17.66 5.10
CA SER A 241 -0.25 19.07 5.44
C SER A 241 1.08 19.80 5.62
N SER A 242 1.08 21.14 5.53
CA SER A 242 2.31 21.94 5.62
C SER A 242 2.99 21.91 7.00
N ASP A 243 2.22 21.64 8.07
CA ASP A 243 2.70 21.43 9.44
C ASP A 243 3.18 19.99 9.70
N MET A 244 3.22 19.14 8.66
CA MET A 244 3.69 17.76 8.68
C MET A 244 4.65 17.48 7.52
N ALA A 245 5.57 18.42 7.28
CA ALA A 245 6.43 18.42 6.09
C ALA A 245 7.91 18.10 6.36
N ALA A 246 8.43 18.31 7.56
CA ALA A 246 9.85 18.12 7.89
C ALA A 246 10.08 16.85 8.72
N MET A 247 10.96 15.95 8.28
CA MET A 247 11.38 14.80 9.10
C MET A 247 12.15 15.28 10.33
N ARG A 248 11.85 14.74 11.52
CA ARG A 248 12.41 15.20 12.80
C ARG A 248 13.91 14.87 12.93
N ALA A 249 14.73 15.85 13.31
CA ALA A 249 16.13 15.64 13.69
C ALA A 249 16.32 15.31 15.20
N SER A 250 15.25 15.44 15.99
CA SER A 250 15.19 15.09 17.41
C SER A 250 13.78 14.62 17.77
N LEU A 251 13.65 13.84 18.84
CA LEU A 251 12.34 13.44 19.40
C LEU A 251 11.71 14.57 20.25
N TRP A 252 12.49 15.57 20.66
CA TRP A 252 12.03 16.64 21.55
C TRP A 252 10.89 17.50 21.01
N PRO A 253 10.85 17.92 19.73
CA PRO A 253 9.72 18.68 19.19
C PRO A 253 8.37 18.01 19.44
N GLY A 254 8.28 16.71 19.12
CA GLY A 254 7.08 15.92 19.32
C GLY A 254 6.75 15.75 20.81
N LEU A 255 7.75 15.39 21.63
CA LEU A 255 7.59 15.21 23.07
C LEU A 255 7.14 16.50 23.78
N VAL A 256 7.72 17.65 23.45
CA VAL A 256 7.33 18.95 24.03
C VAL A 256 5.93 19.34 23.60
N LYS A 257 5.54 19.10 22.33
CA LYS A 257 4.16 19.29 21.88
C LYS A 257 3.18 18.40 22.62
N ALA A 258 3.53 17.12 22.84
CA ALA A 258 2.71 16.19 23.62
C ALA A 258 2.59 16.62 25.09
N LEU A 259 3.68 17.12 25.69
CA LEU A 259 3.66 17.70 27.04
C LEU A 259 2.75 18.93 27.09
N GLN A 260 2.89 19.88 26.16
CA GLN A 260 2.05 21.07 26.08
C GLN A 260 0.57 20.70 25.89
N HIS A 261 0.28 19.68 25.07
CA HIS A 261 -1.07 19.17 24.84
C HIS A 261 -1.75 18.71 26.15
N ASN A 262 -0.98 18.08 27.04
CA ASN A 262 -1.44 17.61 28.36
C ASN A 262 -1.57 18.77 29.36
N LEU A 263 -0.61 19.71 29.40
CA LEU A 263 -0.73 20.91 30.24
C LEU A 263 -1.99 21.72 29.91
N ASN A 264 -2.29 21.88 28.62
CA ASN A 264 -3.52 22.53 28.15
C ASN A 264 -4.82 21.77 28.53
N ARG A 265 -4.69 20.57 29.09
CA ARG A 265 -5.78 19.71 29.60
C ARG A 265 -5.65 19.48 31.11
N GLN A 266 -5.09 20.47 31.81
CA GLN A 266 -5.04 20.51 33.28
C GLN A 266 -4.24 19.34 33.89
N GLN A 267 -3.24 18.83 33.17
CA GLN A 267 -2.30 17.85 33.69
C GLN A 267 -1.01 18.55 34.09
N ASP A 268 -0.89 18.89 35.38
CA ASP A 268 0.23 19.71 35.88
C ASP A 268 1.56 18.93 35.98
N ARG A 269 1.48 17.59 36.14
CA ARG A 269 2.63 16.69 36.22
C ARG A 269 2.64 15.74 35.03
N VAL A 270 3.58 15.95 34.11
CA VAL A 270 3.70 15.15 32.88
C VAL A 270 5.12 14.59 32.80
N ARG A 271 5.26 13.28 32.60
CA ARG A 271 6.54 12.58 32.42
C ARG A 271 6.43 11.64 31.23
N LEU A 272 6.98 12.04 30.09
CA LEU A 272 6.88 11.30 28.84
C LEU A 272 8.25 10.82 28.39
N PHE A 273 8.31 9.64 27.78
CA PHE A 273 9.46 9.19 27.02
C PHE A 273 9.04 8.62 25.67
N GLU A 274 9.92 8.69 24.68
CA GLU A 274 9.72 8.10 23.36
C GLU A 274 11.03 7.44 22.91
N SER A 275 10.91 6.37 22.15
CA SER A 275 12.00 5.82 21.36
C SER A 275 11.62 5.77 19.90
N GLY A 276 12.51 6.20 19.02
CA GLY A 276 12.25 6.23 17.58
C GLY A 276 13.43 6.79 16.82
N LEU A 277 13.31 6.84 15.49
CA LEU A 277 14.38 7.37 14.64
C LEU A 277 14.41 8.90 14.66
N ARG A 278 15.62 9.45 14.59
CA ARG A 278 15.88 10.80 14.08
C ARG A 278 16.46 10.72 12.67
N PHE A 279 16.25 11.79 11.91
CA PHE A 279 16.65 11.93 10.51
C PHE A 279 17.56 13.14 10.38
N VAL A 280 18.83 12.93 10.03
CA VAL A 280 19.85 13.99 9.93
C VAL A 280 20.55 13.89 8.58
N GLY A 281 20.64 15.00 7.84
CA GLY A 281 21.18 15.03 6.49
C GLY A 281 20.11 14.95 5.40
N GLN A 282 20.53 14.81 4.15
CA GLN A 282 19.68 14.73 2.96
C GLN A 282 19.73 13.33 2.36
N LEU A 283 18.93 13.03 1.33
CA LEU A 283 18.78 11.65 0.81
C LEU A 283 20.09 10.93 0.45
N GLY A 284 21.14 11.67 0.08
CA GLY A 284 22.45 11.09 -0.27
C GLY A 284 23.29 10.63 0.94
N ASP A 285 23.08 11.25 2.11
CA ASP A 285 23.88 11.07 3.32
C ASP A 285 23.02 10.92 4.59
N LEU A 286 21.75 10.57 4.43
CA LEU A 286 20.75 10.53 5.48
C LEU A 286 21.13 9.53 6.59
N ALA A 287 21.40 10.04 7.77
CA ALA A 287 21.56 9.24 8.98
C ALA A 287 20.18 9.01 9.62
N GLN A 288 19.82 7.73 9.79
CA GLN A 288 18.63 7.28 10.51
C GLN A 288 19.04 6.59 11.80
N GLU A 289 18.98 7.33 12.89
CA GLU A 289 19.57 6.89 14.15
C GLU A 289 18.49 6.63 15.20
N PRO A 290 18.48 5.45 15.84
CA PRO A 290 17.55 5.17 16.92
C PRO A 290 17.91 5.97 18.15
N MET A 291 16.95 6.74 18.65
CA MET A 291 17.06 7.59 19.82
C MET A 291 16.11 7.12 20.92
N ILE A 292 16.48 7.41 22.17
CA ILE A 292 15.57 7.45 23.31
C ILE A 292 15.60 8.85 23.89
N ALA A 293 14.44 9.45 24.13
CA ALA A 293 14.33 10.79 24.68
C ALA A 293 13.19 10.84 25.70
N GLY A 294 13.28 11.77 26.65
CA GLY A 294 12.24 12.02 27.64
C GLY A 294 12.08 13.50 27.93
N VAL A 295 10.89 13.85 28.40
CA VAL A 295 10.55 15.19 28.88
C VAL A 295 9.70 15.08 30.15
N VAL A 296 9.96 15.94 31.12
CA VAL A 296 9.26 15.96 32.40
C VAL A 296 8.92 17.38 32.83
N THR A 297 7.82 17.56 33.55
CA THR A 297 7.44 18.83 34.19
C THR A 297 6.54 18.58 35.41
N GLY A 298 6.38 19.60 36.24
CA GLY A 298 5.53 19.59 37.44
C GLY A 298 6.26 19.20 38.72
N SER A 299 5.54 18.59 39.66
CA SER A 299 6.11 18.14 40.94
C SER A 299 6.97 16.88 40.78
N ARG A 300 8.03 16.77 41.58
CA ARG A 300 8.93 15.60 41.61
C ARG A 300 8.15 14.31 41.84
N LEU A 301 7.33 14.29 42.89
CA LEU A 301 6.44 13.19 43.25
C LEU A 301 4.98 13.53 42.94
N PRO A 302 4.12 12.51 42.72
CA PRO A 302 2.67 12.74 42.64
C PRO A 302 2.14 13.28 43.98
N GLU A 303 1.03 14.02 43.94
CA GLU A 303 0.38 14.50 45.15
C GLU A 303 0.02 13.33 46.08
N GLY A 304 0.43 13.45 47.35
CA GLY A 304 0.19 12.42 48.34
C GLY A 304 0.56 12.91 49.74
N TRP A 305 -0.10 12.37 50.76
CA TRP A 305 0.09 12.79 52.15
C TRP A 305 1.53 12.59 52.68
N ALA A 306 2.25 11.62 52.11
CA ALA A 306 3.62 11.28 52.48
C ALA A 306 4.68 11.97 51.57
N ASN A 307 4.27 12.70 50.54
CA ASN A 307 5.16 13.24 49.52
C ASN A 307 5.38 14.75 49.73
N GLY A 308 6.62 15.19 49.53
CA GLY A 308 6.95 16.62 49.42
C GLY A 308 6.30 17.25 48.20
N ARG A 309 6.21 18.59 48.19
CA ARG A 309 5.62 19.39 47.11
C ARG A 309 6.67 20.05 46.21
N ASP A 310 7.90 19.56 46.27
CA ASP A 310 9.02 20.14 45.54
C ASP A 310 8.84 19.97 44.02
N PRO A 311 9.09 21.03 43.22
CA PRO A 311 9.12 20.92 41.77
C PRO A 311 10.26 20.02 41.33
N ILE A 312 10.11 19.40 40.16
CA ILE A 312 11.19 18.62 39.54
C ILE A 312 12.36 19.54 39.15
N ASP A 313 13.58 19.05 39.33
CA ASP A 313 14.79 19.76 38.92
C ASP A 313 15.67 18.94 37.96
N PHE A 314 16.83 19.48 37.61
CA PHE A 314 17.80 18.83 36.75
C PHE A 314 18.32 17.49 37.32
N PHE A 315 18.55 17.41 38.63
CA PHE A 315 19.14 16.24 39.27
C PHE A 315 18.17 15.06 39.30
N ASP A 316 16.87 15.33 39.34
CA ASP A 316 15.84 14.31 39.16
C ASP A 316 15.96 13.62 37.79
N VAL A 317 16.08 14.41 36.71
CA VAL A 317 16.25 13.89 35.34
C VAL A 317 17.62 13.23 35.17
N LYS A 318 18.67 13.80 35.76
CA LYS A 318 20.00 13.21 35.76
C LYS A 318 19.99 11.80 36.35
N ALA A 319 19.30 11.59 37.47
CA ALA A 319 19.16 10.27 38.08
C ALA A 319 18.43 9.27 37.17
N ASP A 320 17.47 9.74 36.36
CA ASP A 320 16.78 8.92 35.36
C ASP A 320 17.71 8.52 34.19
N VAL A 321 18.58 9.43 33.75
CA VAL A 321 19.60 9.16 32.71
C VAL A 321 20.71 8.24 33.24
N GLU A 322 21.21 8.45 34.47
CA GLU A 322 22.19 7.57 35.11
C GLU A 322 21.65 6.14 35.23
N ALA A 323 20.37 5.97 35.55
CA ALA A 323 19.74 4.66 35.58
C ALA A 323 19.74 3.97 34.21
N LEU A 324 19.46 4.71 33.13
CA LEU A 324 19.52 4.20 31.75
C LEU A 324 20.94 3.79 31.35
N LEU A 325 21.92 4.66 31.58
CA LEU A 325 23.33 4.44 31.23
C LEU A 325 23.95 3.31 32.07
N GLY A 326 23.53 3.18 33.33
CA GLY A 326 23.96 2.12 34.23
C GLY A 326 23.29 0.76 34.03
N TYR A 327 22.26 0.66 33.17
CA TYR A 327 21.49 -0.58 33.01
C TYR A 327 22.36 -1.78 32.59
N SER A 328 23.38 -1.55 31.77
CA SER A 328 24.34 -2.57 31.32
C SER A 328 25.64 -2.61 32.14
N GLY A 329 25.69 -1.96 33.31
CA GLY A 329 26.88 -1.93 34.16
C GLY A 329 28.02 -1.04 33.65
N ALA A 330 27.74 -0.17 32.68
CA ALA A 330 28.72 0.69 32.01
C ALA A 330 28.63 2.17 32.41
N LEU A 331 28.04 2.48 33.58
CA LEU A 331 27.84 3.88 34.00
C LEU A 331 29.16 4.67 34.07
N GLY A 332 30.26 4.01 34.44
CA GLY A 332 31.59 4.63 34.53
C GLY A 332 32.18 5.09 33.19
N ASP A 333 31.58 4.69 32.07
CA ASP A 333 32.02 5.08 30.72
C ASP A 333 31.41 6.43 30.28
N PHE A 334 30.53 7.02 31.09
CA PHE A 334 29.80 8.25 30.78
C PHE A 334 30.12 9.37 31.78
N THR A 335 30.27 10.59 31.27
CA THR A 335 30.39 11.82 32.07
C THR A 335 29.31 12.82 31.67
N PHE A 336 28.84 13.60 32.64
CA PHE A 336 27.98 14.76 32.40
C PHE A 336 28.88 15.99 32.43
N ASP A 337 29.05 16.64 31.28
CA ASP A 337 29.73 17.92 31.15
C ASP A 337 28.74 19.08 31.27
#